data_AF-A0A642PW07-F1
#
_entry.id   AF-A0A642PW07-F1
#
_cell.length_a   1.000
_cell.length_b   1.000
_cell.length_c   1.000
_cell.angle_alpha   90.00
_cell.angle_beta   90.00
_cell.angle_gamma   90.00
#
_symmetry.space_group_name_H-M   'P 1'
#
loop_
_entity.id
_entity.type
_entity.pdbx_description
1 polymer ?
#
loop_
_entity_poly.entity_id
_entity_poly.type
_entity_poly.pdbx_seq_one_letter_code
_entity_poly.pdbx_strand_id
1 'polypeptide(L)' 'MKQTVEETAKQFPWHEVSEEPKKGEHICVQVGSGNLTSWYAPSNIRKAFEDHNVIRWAYVSDLIKPTPQSINS' A
#
# COMPACT_ATOMS: atom_id res chain seq x y z
N MET A 1 -17.87 -29.17 -6.50
CA MET A 1 -18.13 -27.72 -6.59
C MET A 1 -16.80 -27.01 -6.43
N LYS A 2 -16.42 -26.18 -7.41
CA LYS A 2 -15.13 -25.48 -7.43
C LYS A 2 -15.21 -24.38 -6.38
N GLN A 3 -14.61 -24.61 -5.22
CA GLN A 3 -14.41 -23.55 -4.24
C GLN A 3 -13.22 -22.75 -4.75
N THR A 4 -13.53 -21.71 -5.53
CA THR A 4 -12.56 -20.87 -6.21
C THR A 4 -11.66 -20.22 -5.18
N VAL A 5 -10.35 -20.33 -5.39
CA VAL A 5 -9.25 -19.82 -4.56
C VAL A 5 -9.25 -18.26 -4.47
N GLU A 6 -10.26 -17.60 -5.03
CA GLU A 6 -10.39 -16.15 -5.14
C GLU A 6 -10.75 -15.46 -3.80
N GLU A 7 -11.35 -16.16 -2.84
CA GLU A 7 -11.86 -15.51 -1.63
C GLU A 7 -10.85 -15.45 -0.47
N THR A 8 -9.77 -16.23 -0.53
CA THR A 8 -8.65 -16.14 0.43
C THR A 8 -7.58 -15.14 -0.02
N ALA A 9 -7.59 -14.75 -1.30
CA ALA A 9 -6.83 -13.64 -1.85
C ALA A 9 -7.59 -12.31 -1.65
N LYS A 10 -8.15 -12.07 -0.46
CA LYS A 10 -8.53 -10.73 0.00
C LYS A 10 -7.25 -9.97 0.36
N GLN A 11 -6.47 -9.79 -0.70
CA GLN A 11 -5.56 -8.72 -1.06
C GLN A 11 -5.23 -7.81 0.12
N PHE A 12 -4.04 -8.01 0.68
CA PHE A 12 -3.39 -6.91 1.36
C PHE A 12 -3.31 -5.72 0.38
N PRO A 13 -3.44 -4.46 0.84
CA PRO A 13 -3.52 -3.27 -0.04
C PRO A 13 -2.16 -2.91 -0.69
N TRP A 14 -1.28 -3.89 -0.85
CA TRP A 14 0.05 -3.71 -1.42
C TRP A 14 0.00 -3.86 -2.94
N HIS A 15 0.39 -2.79 -3.61
CA HIS A 15 0.65 -2.68 -5.02
C HIS A 15 2.11 -3.05 -5.35
N GLU A 16 2.33 -3.51 -6.57
CA GLU A 16 3.67 -3.72 -7.10
C GLU A 16 4.37 -2.39 -7.41
N VAL A 17 5.71 -2.37 -7.43
CA VAL A 17 6.49 -1.16 -7.77
C VAL A 17 6.37 -0.73 -9.24
N SER A 18 5.83 -1.62 -10.08
CA SER A 18 5.46 -1.34 -11.46
C SER A 18 4.22 -0.44 -11.55
N GLU A 19 3.38 -0.45 -10.52
CA GLU A 19 2.21 0.42 -10.40
C GLU A 19 2.62 1.77 -9.82
N GLU A 20 2.02 2.84 -10.34
CA GLU A 20 2.32 4.19 -9.90
C GLU A 20 1.20 4.74 -9.01
N PRO A 21 1.50 5.13 -7.75
CA PRO A 21 0.58 5.90 -6.95
C PRO A 21 0.33 7.25 -7.60
N LYS A 22 -0.86 7.79 -7.34
CA LYS A 22 -1.19 9.15 -7.77
C LYS A 22 -0.27 10.15 -7.06
N LYS A 23 0.29 11.08 -7.83
CA LYS A 23 1.15 12.16 -7.32
C LYS A 23 0.46 12.91 -6.19
N GLY A 24 1.21 13.15 -5.11
CA GLY A 24 0.76 13.89 -3.95
C GLY A 24 -0.07 13.10 -2.94
N GLU A 25 -0.38 11.83 -3.21
CA GLU A 25 -1.02 10.95 -2.22
C GLU A 25 0.02 10.43 -1.21
N HIS A 26 -0.42 10.16 0.02
CA HIS A 26 0.43 9.59 1.08
C HIS A 26 0.46 8.07 0.97
N ILE A 27 1.66 7.53 0.74
CA ILE A 27 1.88 6.09 0.57
C ILE A 27 2.77 5.53 1.68
N CYS A 28 2.51 4.29 2.04
CA CYS A 28 3.41 3.45 2.81
C CYS A 28 4.18 2.57 1.83
N VAL A 29 5.48 2.38 2.05
CA VAL A 29 6.33 1.53 1.24
C VAL A 29 7.03 0.49 2.12
N GLN A 30 7.30 -0.67 1.53
CA GLN A 30 8.28 -1.60 2.07
C GLN A 30 9.53 -1.54 1.22
N VAL A 31 10.68 -1.35 1.86
CA VAL A 31 12.00 -1.41 1.19
C VAL A 31 12.60 -2.80 1.30
N GLY A 32 13.59 -3.12 0.47
CA GLY A 32 14.18 -4.46 0.39
C GLY A 32 14.81 -4.97 1.70
N SER A 33 15.12 -4.09 2.66
CA SER A 33 15.55 -4.47 4.01
C SER A 33 14.42 -4.99 4.90
N GLY A 34 13.18 -4.94 4.43
CA GLY A 34 11.97 -5.29 5.17
C GLY A 34 11.36 -4.11 5.95
N ASN A 35 12.07 -2.98 6.07
CA ASN A 35 11.59 -1.80 6.79
C ASN A 35 10.39 -1.15 6.09
N LEU A 36 9.49 -0.60 6.91
CA LEU A 36 8.37 0.21 6.44
C LEU A 36 8.64 1.68 6.67
N THR A 37 8.32 2.50 5.69
CA THR A 37 8.37 3.97 5.78
C THR A 37 7.25 4.56 4.94
N SER A 38 6.92 5.83 5.13
CA SER A 38 5.84 6.48 4.39
C SER A 38 6.22 7.90 3.96
N TRP A 39 5.71 8.32 2.81
CA TRP A 39 5.94 9.65 2.24
C TRP A 39 4.88 10.02 1.19
N TYR A 40 4.85 11.28 0.78
CA TYR A 40 4.00 11.73 -0.32
C TYR A 40 4.61 11.38 -1.67
N ALA A 41 3.82 10.79 -2.58
CA ALA A 41 4.29 10.36 -3.89
C ALA A 41 4.82 11.55 -4.72
N PRO A 42 6.13 11.61 -5.03
CA PRO A 42 6.69 12.69 -5.84
C PRO A 42 6.29 12.57 -7.31
N SER A 43 6.61 13.59 -8.11
CA SER A 43 6.39 13.58 -9.57
C SER A 43 7.11 12.46 -10.31
N ASN A 44 8.26 12.01 -9.81
CA ASN A 44 9.05 10.92 -10.40
C ASN A 44 9.11 9.74 -9.41
N ILE A 45 7.99 9.02 -9.29
CA ILE A 45 7.87 7.93 -8.32
C ILE A 45 8.79 6.75 -8.65
N ARG A 46 9.00 6.43 -9.93
CA ARG A 46 9.89 5.34 -10.35
C ARG A 46 11.31 5.54 -9.83
N LYS A 47 11.86 6.74 -10.02
CA LYS A 47 13.19 7.07 -9.49
C LYS A 47 13.21 6.99 -7.96
N ALA A 48 12.17 7.46 -7.28
CA ALA A 48 12.10 7.37 -5.82
C ALA A 48 12.05 5.90 -5.33
N PHE A 49 11.33 5.02 -6.02
CA PHE A 49 11.30 3.60 -5.72
C PHE A 49 12.67 2.93 -5.92
N GLU A 50 13.38 3.26 -7.00
CA GLU A 50 14.75 2.80 -7.26
C GLU A 50 15.74 3.29 -6.19
N ASP A 51 15.75 4.60 -5.91
CA ASP A 51 16.66 5.23 -4.94
C ASP A 51 16.51 4.64 -3.53
N HIS A 52 15.28 4.24 -3.16
CA HIS A 52 14.95 3.68 -1.85
C HIS A 52 14.86 2.15 -1.82
N ASN A 53 15.12 1.45 -2.93
CA ASN A 53 14.98 0.00 -3.06
C ASN A 53 13.60 -0.49 -2.56
N VAL A 54 12.53 0.18 -3.02
CA VAL A 54 11.16 -0.20 -2.69
C VAL A 54 10.80 -1.51 -3.38
N ILE A 55 10.06 -2.38 -2.69
CA ILE A 55 9.61 -3.68 -3.22
C ILE A 55 8.09 -3.79 -3.34
N ARG A 56 7.33 -2.97 -2.59
CA ARG A 56 5.87 -2.81 -2.71
C ARG A 56 5.41 -1.54 -2.01
N TRP A 57 4.24 -1.03 -2.35
CA TRP A 57 3.66 0.17 -1.75
C TRP A 57 2.16 0.04 -1.54
N ALA A 58 1.57 0.85 -0.65
CA ALA A 58 0.14 0.87 -0.36
C ALA A 58 -0.30 2.29 -0.05
N TYR A 59 -1.54 2.66 -0.37
CA TYR A 59 -2.11 3.90 0.16
C TYR A 59 -2.28 3.78 1.68
N VAL A 60 -1.87 4.83 2.40
CA VAL A 60 -2.00 4.85 3.87
C VAL A 60 -3.48 4.77 4.28
N SER A 61 -4.39 5.36 3.50
CA SER A 61 -5.84 5.27 3.71
C SER A 61 -6.34 3.83 3.74
N ASP A 62 -5.78 2.95 2.92
CA ASP A 62 -6.26 1.57 2.76
C ASP A 62 -5.72 0.66 3.87
N LEU A 63 -4.61 1.06 4.49
CA LEU A 63 -4.05 0.39 5.65
C LEU A 63 -4.82 0.70 6.94
N ILE A 64 -5.42 1.89 7.03
CA ILE A 64 -6.19 2.31 8.20
C ILE A 64 -7.63 1.88 7.99
N LYS A 65 -8.03 0.75 8.59
CA LYS A 65 -9.45 0.43 8.68
C LYS A 65 -10.15 1.49 9.53
N PRO A 66 -11.29 2.05 9.10
CA PRO A 66 -12.10 2.86 9.99
C PRO A 66 -12.46 1.99 11.19
N THR A 67 -12.01 2.39 12.38
CA THR A 67 -12.48 1.78 13.62
C THR A 67 -13.96 2.12 13.71
N PRO A 68 -14.88 1.14 13.84
CA PRO A 68 -16.26 1.46 14.13
C PRO A 68 -16.26 2.26 15.42
N GLN A 69 -16.64 3.54 15.37
CA GLN A 69 -16.95 4.27 16.59
C GLN A 69 -18.12 3.53 17.23
N SER A 70 -17.89 2.89 18.37
CA SER A 70 -18.98 2.44 19.24
C SER A 70 -19.66 3.71 19.73
N ILE A 71 -20.64 4.19 18.97
CA ILE A 71 -21.66 5.11 19.47
C ILE A 71 -22.47 4.32 20.48
N ASN A 72 -22.04 4.35 21.73
CA ASN A 72 -22.87 3.91 22.84
C ASN A 72 -23.99 4.96 22.97
N SER A 73 -25.16 4.61 22.46
CA SER A 73 -26.44 5.28 22.73
C SER A 73 -26.94 4.96 24.14
#